data_AF-A0A2N9GXA0-F1
#
_entry.id   AF-A0A2N9GXA0-F1
#
_cell.length_a   1.000
_cell.length_b   1.000
_cell.length_c   1.000
_cell.angle_alpha   90.00
_cell.angle_beta   90.00
_cell.angle_gamma   90.00
#
_symmetry.space_group_name_H-M   'P 1'
#
loop_
_entity.id
_entity.type
_entity.pdbx_description
1 polymer ?
#
loop_
_entity_poly.entity_id
_entity_poly.type
_entity_poly.pdbx_seq_one_letter_code
_entity_poly.pdbx_strand_id
1 'polypeptide(L)'
;MIVTYKYYNYTSGFIHHANISNLEFNTKYYYQLGDGQYARTFWFVTPPAPGPDVPYTFGLIGDLGQTYNSNSTLAHYQFDPLNGQTLLYLGDLSYADSYPFHDNNRWDTWGRLIERSAAYQPWIWTVGDHEVDSAPQLVSIS
;
A
#
# COMPACT_ATOMS: atom_id res chain seq x y z
N MET A 1 -15.76 2.85 5.41
CA MET A 1 -16.33 3.40 4.15
C MET A 1 -16.13 2.37 3.05
N ILE A 2 -17.16 2.07 2.26
CA ILE A 2 -17.07 1.20 1.08
C ILE A 2 -17.22 2.10 -0.15
N VAL A 3 -16.30 2.01 -1.08
CA VAL A 3 -16.34 2.78 -2.33
C VAL A 3 -16.05 1.88 -3.52
N THR A 4 -16.51 2.30 -4.68
CA THR A 4 -16.07 1.78 -5.98
C THR A 4 -15.47 2.93 -6.77
N TYR A 5 -14.57 2.59 -7.67
CA TYR A 5 -13.84 3.53 -8.50
C TYR A 5 -14.02 3.15 -9.97
N LYS A 6 -14.16 4.14 -10.83
CA LYS A 6 -14.25 3.95 -12.27
C LYS A 6 -13.25 4.86 -12.96
N TYR A 7 -12.43 4.29 -13.83
CA TYR A 7 -11.48 5.02 -14.66
C TYR A 7 -11.58 4.51 -16.08
N TYR A 8 -11.97 5.38 -17.01
CA TYR A 8 -12.24 5.02 -18.40
C TYR A 8 -13.12 3.74 -18.51
N ASN A 9 -12.58 2.65 -19.04
CA ASN A 9 -13.25 1.35 -19.21
C ASN A 9 -13.05 0.37 -18.03
N TYR A 10 -12.29 0.76 -17.00
CA TYR A 10 -12.08 -0.02 -15.78
C TYR A 10 -13.11 0.35 -14.71
N THR A 11 -13.60 -0.67 -13.99
CA THR A 11 -14.40 -0.51 -12.77
C THR A 11 -13.78 -1.38 -11.68
N SER A 12 -13.46 -0.78 -10.54
CA SER A 12 -12.83 -1.48 -9.43
C SER A 12 -13.78 -2.48 -8.77
N GLY A 13 -13.19 -3.39 -7.99
CA GLY A 13 -13.93 -4.08 -6.94
C GLY A 13 -14.40 -3.12 -5.84
N PHE A 14 -14.98 -3.69 -4.77
CA PHE A 14 -15.31 -2.92 -3.57
C PHE A 14 -14.05 -2.61 -2.77
N ILE A 15 -13.82 -1.34 -2.49
CA ILE A 15 -12.68 -0.87 -1.71
C ILE A 15 -13.17 -0.51 -0.30
N HIS A 16 -12.59 -1.15 0.71
CA HIS A 16 -12.99 -1.00 2.11
C HIS A 16 -11.92 -0.26 2.90
N HIS A 17 -12.33 0.82 3.58
CA HIS A 17 -11.49 1.52 4.56
C HIS A 17 -12.16 1.45 5.93
N ALA A 18 -11.41 1.01 6.95
CA ALA A 18 -11.86 0.93 8.32
C ALA A 18 -10.80 1.53 9.26
N ASN A 19 -11.21 2.50 10.07
CA ASN A 19 -10.32 3.13 11.04
C ASN A 19 -10.52 2.46 12.39
N ILE A 20 -9.42 1.95 12.95
CA ILE A 20 -9.37 1.42 14.31
C ILE A 20 -8.67 2.49 15.16
N SER A 21 -9.26 2.81 16.30
CA SER A 21 -8.80 3.88 17.20
C SER A 21 -8.74 3.38 18.64
N ASN A 22 -8.16 4.19 19.54
CA ASN A 22 -7.98 3.85 20.96
C ASN A 22 -7.21 2.54 21.17
N LEU A 23 -6.16 2.34 20.38
CA LEU A 23 -5.24 1.22 20.54
C LEU A 23 -4.17 1.59 21.57
N GLU A 24 -3.71 0.59 22.30
CA GLU A 24 -2.58 0.72 23.21
C GLU A 24 -1.28 0.86 22.40
N PHE A 25 -0.34 1.66 22.91
CA PHE A 25 0.99 1.79 22.31
C PHE A 25 1.81 0.51 22.47
N ASN A 26 2.80 0.32 21.60
CA ASN A 26 3.76 -0.80 21.63
C ASN A 26 3.10 -2.18 21.81
N THR A 27 1.96 -2.40 21.14
CA THR A 27 1.11 -3.57 21.33
C THR A 27 0.85 -4.25 19.99
N LYS A 28 0.99 -5.58 19.97
CA LYS A 28 0.67 -6.40 18.80
C LYS A 28 -0.83 -6.69 18.73
N TYR A 29 -1.45 -6.33 17.62
CA TYR A 29 -2.85 -6.61 17.33
C TYR A 29 -2.97 -7.59 16.17
N TYR A 30 -3.95 -8.49 16.27
CA TYR A 30 -4.38 -9.34 15.16
C TYR A 30 -5.70 -8.80 14.60
N TYR A 31 -5.86 -8.87 13.29
CA TYR A 31 -7.11 -8.51 12.62
C TYR A 31 -7.43 -9.52 11.52
N GLN A 32 -8.72 -9.71 11.25
CA GLN A 32 -9.21 -10.65 10.25
C GLN A 32 -10.08 -9.92 9.23
N LEU A 33 -9.91 -10.27 7.95
CA LEU A 33 -10.76 -9.83 6.85
C LEU A 33 -11.46 -11.05 6.24
N GLY A 34 -12.68 -10.84 5.73
CA GLY A 34 -13.51 -11.91 5.15
C GLY A 34 -14.15 -12.83 6.18
N ASP A 35 -14.86 -13.84 5.69
CA ASP A 35 -15.62 -14.80 6.47
C ASP A 35 -15.46 -16.25 5.96
N GLY A 36 -15.82 -17.21 6.81
CA GLY A 36 -15.79 -18.64 6.49
C GLY A 36 -14.43 -19.10 5.92
N GLN A 37 -14.47 -19.77 4.78
CA GLN A 37 -13.27 -20.28 4.08
C GLN A 37 -12.41 -19.18 3.43
N TYR A 38 -12.90 -17.95 3.34
CA TYR A 38 -12.19 -16.81 2.74
C TYR A 38 -11.57 -15.88 3.79
N ALA A 39 -11.71 -16.23 5.08
CA ALA A 39 -11.12 -15.48 6.17
C ALA A 39 -9.59 -15.48 6.08
N ARG A 40 -8.99 -14.29 6.18
CA ARG A 40 -7.54 -14.08 6.21
C ARG A 40 -7.17 -13.26 7.42
N THR A 41 -6.18 -13.72 8.18
CA THR A 41 -5.73 -13.08 9.41
C THR A 41 -4.35 -12.49 9.23
N PHE A 42 -4.18 -11.28 9.74
CA PHE A 42 -2.96 -10.49 9.70
C PHE A 42 -2.68 -9.94 11.10
N TRP A 43 -1.58 -9.20 11.24
CA TRP A 43 -1.23 -8.54 12.49
C TRP A 43 -0.39 -7.31 12.23
N PHE A 44 -0.40 -6.35 13.14
CA PHE A 44 0.51 -5.21 13.15
C PHE A 44 0.92 -4.90 14.59
N VAL A 45 1.96 -4.07 14.76
CA VAL A 45 2.40 -3.58 16.06
C VAL A 45 2.22 -2.06 16.07
N THR A 46 1.50 -1.53 17.06
CA THR A 46 1.40 -0.09 17.25
C THR A 46 2.75 0.49 17.65
N PRO A 47 3.09 1.73 17.23
CA PRO A 47 4.36 2.34 17.63
C PRO A 47 4.40 2.55 19.16
N PRO A 48 5.59 2.71 19.75
CA PRO A 48 5.71 3.18 21.12
C PRO A 48 5.09 4.58 21.28
N ALA A 49 4.74 4.94 22.52
CA ALA A 49 4.23 6.27 22.82
C ALA A 49 5.28 7.33 22.43
N PRO A 50 4.87 8.49 21.86
CA PRO A 50 5.80 9.55 21.50
C PRO A 50 6.63 10.03 22.68
N GLY A 51 7.94 10.21 22.46
CA GLY A 51 8.86 10.71 23.46
C GLY A 51 10.19 11.13 22.80
N PRO A 52 11.00 11.96 23.49
CA PRO A 52 12.20 12.56 22.91
C PRO A 52 13.27 11.53 22.51
N ASP A 53 13.36 10.42 23.25
CA ASP A 53 14.43 9.43 23.11
C ASP A 53 13.89 8.04 22.71
N VAL A 54 12.74 8.01 22.05
CA VAL A 54 12.08 6.76 21.66
C VAL A 54 12.66 6.26 20.34
N PRO A 55 13.36 5.11 20.32
CA PRO A 55 13.95 4.60 19.09
C PRO A 55 12.87 4.09 18.14
N TYR A 56 13.06 4.35 16.84
CA TYR A 56 12.18 3.86 15.80
C TYR A 56 12.96 3.71 14.48
N THR A 57 12.64 2.67 13.71
CA THR A 57 13.31 2.38 12.44
C THR A 57 12.34 2.56 11.29
N PHE A 58 12.62 3.54 10.43
CA PHE A 58 11.88 3.76 9.19
C PHE A 58 12.60 3.10 8.01
N GLY A 59 11.84 2.38 7.20
CA GLY A 59 12.26 2.07 5.83
C GLY A 59 12.00 3.26 4.91
N LEU A 60 12.76 3.35 3.82
CA LEU A 60 12.59 4.36 2.77
C LEU A 60 12.53 3.66 1.42
N ILE A 61 11.42 3.82 0.70
CA ILE A 61 11.24 3.36 -0.69
C ILE A 61 10.51 4.47 -1.45
N GLY A 62 10.90 4.72 -2.69
CA GLY A 62 10.13 5.48 -3.69
C GLY A 62 10.14 4.71 -5.00
N ASP A 63 9.27 5.11 -5.93
CA ASP A 63 9.37 4.70 -7.34
C ASP A 63 9.38 3.17 -7.51
N LEU A 64 8.59 2.46 -6.69
CA LEU A 64 8.71 1.01 -6.60
C LEU A 64 8.24 0.35 -7.89
N GLY A 65 7.06 0.70 -8.38
CA GLY A 65 6.41 -0.01 -9.48
C GLY A 65 6.22 -1.51 -9.18
N GLN A 66 6.17 -2.33 -10.23
CA GLN A 66 5.82 -3.75 -10.13
C GLN A 66 6.64 -4.67 -11.06
N THR A 67 7.94 -4.38 -11.16
CA THR A 67 8.93 -5.15 -11.93
C THR A 67 9.60 -6.23 -11.07
N TYR A 68 10.48 -7.02 -11.69
CA TYR A 68 11.36 -7.94 -10.95
C TYR A 68 12.26 -7.22 -9.94
N ASN A 69 12.77 -6.03 -10.30
CA ASN A 69 13.58 -5.22 -9.40
C ASN A 69 12.74 -4.70 -8.23
N SER A 70 11.50 -4.28 -8.49
CA SER A 70 10.53 -3.89 -7.46
C SER A 70 10.33 -5.00 -6.42
N ASN A 71 10.13 -6.23 -6.89
CA ASN A 71 10.01 -7.39 -6.02
C ASN A 71 11.28 -7.65 -5.20
N SER A 72 12.47 -7.48 -5.80
CA SER A 72 13.76 -7.62 -5.11
C SER A 72 13.97 -6.54 -4.05
N THR A 73 13.67 -5.28 -4.36
CA THR A 73 13.74 -4.15 -3.42
C THR A 73 12.85 -4.40 -2.21
N LEU A 74 11.60 -4.81 -2.45
CA LEU A 74 10.68 -5.12 -1.37
C LEU A 74 11.16 -6.33 -0.54
N ALA A 75 11.72 -7.35 -1.17
CA ALA A 75 12.30 -8.49 -0.45
C ALA A 75 13.50 -8.07 0.41
N HIS A 76 14.42 -7.27 -0.11
CA HIS A 76 15.54 -6.74 0.68
C HIS A 76 15.06 -5.95 1.89
N TYR A 77 14.05 -5.09 1.72
CA TYR A 77 13.45 -4.36 2.84
C TYR A 77 12.89 -5.31 3.92
N GLN A 78 12.14 -6.33 3.50
CA GLN A 78 11.49 -7.26 4.43
C GLN A 78 12.48 -8.15 5.20
N PHE A 79 13.64 -8.44 4.61
CA PHE A 79 14.67 -9.28 5.21
C PHE A 79 15.87 -8.48 5.74
N ASP A 80 15.77 -7.15 5.79
CA ASP A 80 16.81 -6.29 6.35
C ASP A 80 16.95 -6.56 7.86
N PRO A 81 18.18 -6.81 8.37
CA PRO A 81 18.40 -7.08 9.79
C PRO A 81 18.02 -5.93 10.72
N LEU A 82 17.91 -4.69 10.22
CA LEU A 82 17.44 -3.53 10.97
C LEU A 82 15.93 -3.58 11.26
N ASN A 83 15.18 -4.44 10.57
CA ASN A 83 13.74 -4.66 10.74
C ASN A 83 12.93 -3.35 10.74
N GLY A 84 12.77 -2.74 9.57
CA GLY A 84 11.94 -1.54 9.39
C GLY A 84 10.52 -1.74 9.93
N GLN A 85 10.08 -0.82 10.81
CA GLN A 85 8.81 -0.91 11.52
C GLN A 85 7.68 -0.17 10.81
N THR A 86 8.02 0.85 10.03
CA THR A 86 7.13 1.63 9.18
C THR A 86 7.90 1.99 7.92
N LEU A 87 7.24 1.95 6.76
CA LEU A 87 7.82 2.43 5.52
C LEU A 87 7.36 3.87 5.24
N LEU A 88 8.31 4.78 5.00
CA LEU A 88 8.01 6.06 4.36
C LEU A 88 8.10 5.85 2.86
N TYR A 89 6.97 6.00 2.17
CA TYR A 89 6.86 5.76 0.74
C TYR A 89 6.84 7.10 -0.02
N LEU A 90 7.84 7.31 -0.90
CA LEU A 90 8.18 8.62 -1.47
C LEU A 90 7.51 8.94 -2.82
N GLY A 91 6.34 8.33 -3.09
CA GLY A 91 5.58 8.55 -4.32
C GLY A 91 5.90 7.54 -5.42
N ASP A 92 5.13 7.62 -6.50
CA ASP A 92 5.18 6.74 -7.67
C ASP A 92 5.03 5.26 -7.29
N LEU A 93 3.77 4.88 -7.08
CA LEU A 93 3.38 3.59 -6.53
C LEU A 93 3.41 2.52 -7.62
N SER A 94 2.40 2.52 -8.50
CA SER A 94 2.12 1.37 -9.36
C SER A 94 2.67 1.49 -10.78
N TYR A 95 2.91 2.72 -11.25
CA TYR A 95 3.14 3.05 -12.67
C TYR A 95 2.06 2.48 -13.60
N ALA A 96 0.81 2.40 -13.12
CA ALA A 96 -0.33 1.94 -13.93
C ALA A 96 -0.60 2.85 -15.13
N ASP A 97 -0.33 4.15 -14.99
CA ASP A 97 -0.44 5.19 -16.01
C ASP A 97 0.48 4.95 -17.24
N SER A 98 1.56 4.20 -17.05
CA SER A 98 2.50 3.81 -18.10
C SER A 98 1.96 2.71 -19.03
N TYR A 99 0.79 2.15 -18.73
CA TYR A 99 0.13 1.13 -19.55
C TYR A 99 -0.97 1.73 -20.44
N PRO A 100 -1.34 1.05 -21.55
CA PRO A 100 -2.42 1.52 -22.41
C PRO A 100 -3.69 1.83 -21.61
N PHE A 101 -4.24 3.04 -21.82
CA PHE A 101 -5.42 3.55 -21.12
C PHE A 101 -5.27 3.70 -19.60
N HIS A 102 -4.03 3.76 -19.09
CA HIS A 102 -3.70 3.74 -17.67
C HIS A 102 -4.37 2.54 -16.99
N ASP A 103 -4.06 1.33 -17.50
CA ASP A 103 -4.71 0.07 -17.13
C ASP A 103 -4.74 -0.12 -15.60
N ASN A 104 -5.87 0.23 -14.98
CA ASN A 104 -6.02 0.23 -13.54
C ASN A 104 -6.03 -1.18 -12.92
N ASN A 105 -6.07 -2.25 -13.73
CA ASN A 105 -5.76 -3.60 -13.25
C ASN A 105 -4.31 -3.69 -12.69
N ARG A 106 -3.44 -2.75 -13.08
CA ARG A 106 -2.07 -2.63 -12.56
C ARG A 106 -2.00 -2.09 -11.14
N TRP A 107 -2.99 -1.31 -10.70
CA TRP A 107 -3.16 -0.99 -9.28
C TRP A 107 -3.51 -2.24 -8.48
N ASP A 108 -4.39 -3.10 -9.02
CA ASP A 108 -4.78 -4.34 -8.36
C ASP A 108 -3.60 -5.32 -8.20
N THR A 109 -2.75 -5.47 -9.23
CA THR A 109 -1.56 -6.33 -9.13
C THR A 109 -0.51 -5.76 -8.20
N TRP A 110 -0.32 -4.44 -8.20
CA TRP A 110 0.60 -3.77 -7.30
C TRP A 110 0.15 -3.90 -5.83
N GLY A 111 -1.14 -3.72 -5.55
CA GLY A 111 -1.72 -3.93 -4.21
C GLY A 111 -1.46 -5.34 -3.70
N ARG A 112 -1.64 -6.37 -4.55
CA ARG A 112 -1.30 -7.77 -4.19
C ARG A 112 0.19 -8.00 -3.98
N LEU A 113 1.06 -7.30 -4.72
CA LEU A 113 2.52 -7.40 -4.55
C LEU A 113 2.95 -6.88 -3.17
N ILE A 114 2.47 -5.71 -2.78
CA ILE A 114 2.90 -5.05 -1.55
C ILE A 114 2.21 -5.56 -0.28
N GLU A 115 1.08 -6.28 -0.41
CA GLU A 115 0.27 -6.79 0.71
C GLU A 115 1.13 -7.56 1.73
N ARG A 116 2.12 -8.32 1.25
CA ARG A 116 3.04 -9.08 2.11
C ARG A 116 3.87 -8.22 3.08
N SER A 117 3.93 -6.91 2.86
CA SER A 117 4.56 -5.93 3.74
C SER A 117 3.53 -4.98 4.35
N ALA A 118 2.73 -4.30 3.53
CA ALA A 118 1.80 -3.26 3.96
C ALA A 118 0.63 -3.77 4.84
N ALA A 119 0.33 -5.08 4.84
CA ALA A 119 -0.64 -5.67 5.76
C ALA A 119 -0.08 -5.88 7.18
N TYR A 120 1.23 -5.77 7.38
CA TYR A 120 1.88 -6.07 8.66
C TYR A 120 2.55 -4.85 9.32
N GLN A 121 2.79 -3.81 8.53
CA GLN A 121 3.36 -2.56 8.98
C GLN A 121 2.80 -1.40 8.16
N PRO A 122 2.61 -0.21 8.76
CA PRO A 122 2.08 0.92 8.03
C PRO A 122 3.08 1.39 6.97
N TRP A 123 2.54 1.75 5.80
CA TRP A 123 3.24 2.55 4.80
C TRP A 123 2.65 3.96 4.86
N ILE A 124 3.50 4.96 5.00
CA ILE A 124 3.11 6.37 4.99
C ILE A 124 3.26 6.87 3.55
N TRP A 125 2.12 7.21 2.95
CA TRP A 125 2.01 7.50 1.52
C TRP A 125 2.38 8.95 1.20
N THR A 126 3.19 9.12 0.16
CA THR A 126 3.34 10.37 -0.59
C THR A 126 2.77 10.17 -1.99
N VAL A 127 2.27 11.24 -2.60
CA VAL A 127 1.73 11.23 -3.96
C VAL A 127 2.84 11.70 -4.90
N GLY A 128 3.21 10.87 -5.88
CA GLY A 128 4.12 11.22 -6.96
C GLY A 128 3.37 11.73 -8.20
N ASP A 129 4.10 12.04 -9.27
CA ASP A 129 3.47 12.49 -10.52
C ASP A 129 2.76 11.35 -11.26
N HIS A 130 3.20 10.10 -11.08
CA HIS A 130 2.52 8.92 -11.63
C HIS A 130 1.16 8.62 -10.94
N GLU A 131 0.84 9.29 -9.83
CA GLU A 131 -0.49 9.23 -9.20
C GLU A 131 -1.46 10.32 -9.65
N VAL A 132 -1.00 11.31 -10.43
CA VAL A 132 -1.88 12.37 -10.97
C VAL A 132 -2.91 11.77 -11.94
N ASP A 133 -2.55 10.67 -12.61
CA ASP A 133 -3.42 9.86 -13.46
C ASP A 133 -4.20 10.70 -14.50
N SER A 134 -3.53 11.71 -15.07
CA SER A 134 -4.12 12.65 -16.03
C SER A 134 -3.97 12.13 -17.46
N ALA A 135 -5.10 11.80 -18.08
CA ALA A 135 -5.15 11.33 -19.47
C ALA A 135 -6.23 12.06 -20.29
N PRO A 136 -6.05 13.34 -20.65
CA PRO A 136 -7.04 14.12 -21.40
C PRO A 136 -7.47 13.46 -22.72
N GLN A 137 -6.57 12.71 -23.35
CA GLN A 137 -6.83 11.94 -24.57
C GLN A 137 -7.93 10.88 -24.38
N LEU A 138 -8.11 10.31 -23.19
CA LEU A 138 -9.11 9.27 -22.92
C LEU A 138 -10.53 9.81 -22.83
N VAL A 139 -10.68 11.09 -22.47
CA VAL A 139 -11.98 11.78 -22.44
C VAL A 139 -12.50 12.05 -23.85
N SER A 140 -11.61 12.18 -24.84
CA SER A 140 -11.98 12.47 -26.23
C SER A 140 -12.49 11.26 -27.03
N ILE A 141 -12.38 10.04 -26.47
CA ILE A 141 -12.69 8.77 -27.14
C ILE A 141 -13.79 7.95 -26.42
N SER A 142 -14.35 8.46 -25.32
CA SER A 142 -15.44 7.87 -24.53
C SER A 142 -16.80 8.42 -24.90
#